data_AF-A0A5D3DQL7-F1
#
_entry.id   AF-A0A5D3DQL7-F1
#
_cell.length_a   1.000
_cell.length_b   1.000
_cell.length_c   1.000
_cell.angle_alpha   90.00
_cell.angle_beta   90.00
_cell.angle_gamma   90.00
#
_symmetry.space_group_name_H-M   'P 1'
#
loop_
_entity.id
_entity.type
_entity.pdbx_description
1 polymer ?
#
loop_
_entity_poly.entity_id
_entity_poly.type
_entity_poly.pdbx_seq_one_letter_code
_entity_poly.pdbx_strand_id
1 'polypeptide(L)' 'MKMIRKGPSTSRPLVLDSKNYSYWKPHMISFLKTLDGRSWRAIVPGWEPLIVTIDGHPIPKSKVD' A
#
# COMPACT_ATOMS: atom_id res chain seq x y z
N MET A 1 22.69 9.35 13.26
CA MET A 1 21.46 9.29 12.43
C MET A 1 20.44 10.27 13.03
N LYS A 2 20.02 11.32 12.32
CA LYS A 2 18.96 12.23 12.82
C LYS A 2 17.60 11.55 12.59
N MET A 3 17.00 10.99 13.64
CA MET A 3 15.60 10.58 13.62
C MET A 3 14.73 11.84 13.70
N ILE A 4 14.26 12.30 12.54
CA ILE A 4 13.15 13.25 12.48
C ILE A 4 11.98 12.66 13.26
N ARG A 5 11.64 13.28 14.40
CA ARG A 5 10.53 12.91 15.27
C ARG A 5 9.22 13.22 14.55
N LYS A 6 8.80 12.33 13.64
CA LYS A 6 7.47 12.38 13.03
C LYS A 6 6.48 12.13 14.17
N GLY A 7 5.66 13.12 14.50
CA GLY A 7 4.61 12.98 15.51
C GLY A 7 3.65 11.84 15.17
N PRO A 8 2.79 11.42 16.11
CA PRO A 8 1.88 10.28 15.98
C PRO A 8 0.72 10.59 15.01
N SER A 9 1.05 10.87 13.76
CA SER A 9 0.09 11.10 12.71
C SER A 9 -0.36 9.74 12.18
N THR A 10 -1.59 9.38 12.51
CA THR A 10 -2.29 8.21 11.97
C THR A 10 -2.77 8.43 10.52
N SER A 11 -2.79 9.69 10.06
CA SER A 11 -3.25 10.07 8.73
C SER A 11 -2.16 10.01 7.66
N ARG A 12 -0.87 10.01 8.03
CA ARG A 12 0.25 10.06 7.09
C ARG A 12 0.97 8.72 7.01
N PRO A 13 0.94 8.01 5.87
CA PRO A 13 1.67 6.75 5.73
C PRO A 13 3.17 6.93 6.01
N LEU A 14 3.76 5.93 6.64
CA LEU A 14 5.19 5.85 6.91
C LEU A 14 5.91 5.44 5.61
N VAL A 15 7.11 5.99 5.39
CA VAL A 15 7.97 5.55 4.28
C VAL A 15 8.43 4.14 4.61
N LEU A 16 8.14 3.18 3.73
CA LEU A 16 8.57 1.81 3.90
C LEU A 16 10.08 1.72 3.66
N ASP A 17 10.81 1.30 4.69
CA ASP A 17 12.20 0.88 4.55
C ASP A 17 12.37 -0.54 5.11
N SER A 18 13.49 -1.20 4.75
CA SER A 18 13.76 -2.58 5.18
C SER A 18 13.82 -2.73 6.71
N LYS A 19 14.19 -1.67 7.44
CA LYS A 19 14.37 -1.69 8.90
C LYS A 19 13.07 -1.44 9.67
N ASN A 20 12.05 -0.87 9.03
CA ASN A 20 10.84 -0.41 9.70
C ASN A 20 9.58 -1.24 9.39
N TYR A 21 9.70 -2.33 8.63
CA TYR A 21 8.58 -3.16 8.18
C TYR A 21 7.65 -3.60 9.32
N SER A 22 8.20 -4.05 10.45
CA SER A 22 7.42 -4.53 11.61
C SER A 22 6.54 -3.44 12.22
N TYR A 23 6.98 -2.18 12.18
CA TYR A 23 6.19 -1.04 12.66
C TYR A 23 5.22 -0.53 11.58
N TRP A 24 5.69 -0.50 10.33
CA TRP A 24 4.95 -0.05 9.16
C TRP A 24 3.72 -0.90 8.86
N LYS A 25 3.86 -2.23 8.89
CA LYS A 25 2.82 -3.19 8.49
C LYS A 25 1.50 -3.04 9.28
N PRO A 26 1.49 -3.13 10.63
CA PRO A 26 0.23 -2.98 11.37
C PRO A 26 -0.39 -1.58 11.23
N HIS A 27 0.43 -0.53 11.11
CA HIS A 27 -0.06 0.85 10.92
C HIS A 27 -0.75 1.02 9.57
N MET A 28 -0.16 0.51 8.49
CA MET A 28 -0.76 0.57 7.16
C MET A 28 -2.04 -0.27 7.05
N ILE A 29 -2.07 -1.44 7.71
CA ILE A 29 -3.30 -2.23 7.80
C ILE A 29 -4.40 -1.44 8.50
N SER A 30 -4.10 -0.79 9.63
CA SER A 30 -5.06 0.06 10.34
C SER A 30 -5.54 1.24 9.48
N PHE A 31 -4.61 1.95 8.84
CA PHE A 31 -4.91 3.07 7.94
C PHE A 31 -5.86 2.65 6.80
N LEU A 32 -5.58 1.53 6.11
CA LEU A 32 -6.44 1.02 5.04
C LEU A 32 -7.83 0.62 5.54
N LYS A 33 -7.93 0.05 6.74
CA LYS A 33 -9.21 -0.26 7.38
C LYS A 33 -10.01 1.01 7.71
N THR A 34 -9.35 2.12 8.05
CA THR A 34 -10.03 3.40 8.35
C THR A 34 -10.52 4.15 7.12
N LEU A 35 -9.93 3.93 5.93
CA LEU A 35 -10.32 4.64 4.71
C LEU A 35 -11.66 4.16 4.15
N ASP A 36 -11.89 2.84 4.10
CA ASP A 36 -13.19 2.20 3.86
C ASP A 36 -13.00 0.69 4.03
N GLY A 37 -13.94 -0.01 4.68
CA GLY A 37 -13.95 -1.47 4.71
C GLY A 37 -13.99 -2.08 3.30
N ARG A 38 -14.56 -1.35 2.32
CA ARG A 38 -14.52 -1.75 0.89
C ARG A 38 -13.10 -1.73 0.31
N SER A 39 -12.28 -0.75 0.66
CA SER A 39 -10.89 -0.66 0.22
C SER A 39 -10.04 -1.81 0.75
N TRP A 40 -10.25 -2.21 2.01
CA TRP A 40 -9.60 -3.39 2.58
C TRP A 40 -10.07 -4.69 1.89
N ARG A 41 -11.38 -4.84 1.64
CA ARG A 41 -11.94 -5.99 0.92
C ARG A 41 -11.42 -6.15 -0.50
N ALA A 42 -10.95 -5.09 -1.15
CA ALA A 42 -10.28 -5.17 -2.45
C ALA A 42 -8.83 -5.72 -2.35
N ILE A 43 -8.22 -5.68 -1.17
CA ILE A 43 -6.83 -6.12 -0.94
C ILE A 43 -6.78 -7.55 -0.38
N VAL A 44 -7.76 -7.93 0.45
CA VAL A 44 -7.85 -9.27 1.08
C VAL A 44 -7.79 -10.46 0.11
N PRO A 45 -8.48 -10.46 -1.05
CA PRO A 45 -8.41 -11.59 -1.98
C PRO A 45 -7.05 -11.75 -2.68
N GLY A 46 -6.06 -10.91 -2.35
CA GLY A 46 -4.83 -10.78 -3.10
C GLY A 46 -4.98 -9.64 -4.09
N TRP A 47 -3.98 -8.76 -4.14
CA TRP A 47 -3.91 -7.77 -5.19
C TRP A 47 -3.71 -8.50 -6.52
N GLU A 48 -4.73 -8.51 -7.37
CA GLU A 48 -4.57 -8.90 -8.77
C GLU A 48 -4.12 -7.65 -9.55
N PRO A 49 -2.91 -7.65 -10.15
CA PRO A 49 -2.57 -6.61 -11.11
C PRO A 49 -3.64 -6.60 -12.20
N LEU A 50 -4.18 -5.42 -12.51
CA LEU A 50 -5.08 -5.29 -13.64
C LEU A 50 -4.29 -5.67 -14.90
N ILE A 51 -4.56 -6.81 -15.51
CA ILE A 51 -3.90 -7.23 -16.74
C ILE A 51 -4.68 -6.59 -17.90
N VAL A 52 -3.98 -5.85 -18.76
CA VAL A 52 -4.53 -5.35 -20.03
C VAL A 52 -3.95 -6.19 -21.14
N THR A 53 -4.81 -6.65 -22.05
CA THR A 53 -4.38 -7.29 -23.29
C THR A 53 -4.11 -6.20 -24.32
N ILE A 54 -2.84 -5.96 -24.63
CA ILE A 54 -2.43 -5.10 -25.75
C ILE A 54 -1.86 -6.05 -26.81
N ASP A 55 -2.41 -6.02 -28.02
CA ASP A 55 -1.95 -6.83 -29.17
C ASP A 55 -1.80 -8.33 -28.85
N GLY A 56 -2.76 -8.88 -28.11
CA GLY A 56 -2.77 -10.31 -27.71
C GLY A 56 -1.80 -10.67 -26.57
N HIS A 57 -1.02 -9.72 -26.05
CA HIS A 57 -0.09 -9.96 -24.95
C HIS A 57 -0.69 -9.51 -23.61
N PRO A 58 -0.72 -10.37 -22.57
CA PRO A 58 -1.15 -9.98 -21.24
C PRO A 58 -0.07 -9.11 -20.59
N ILE A 59 -0.35 -7.82 -20.47
CA ILE A 59 0.56 -6.86 -19.84
C ILE A 59 -0.05 -6.48 -18.49
N PRO A 60 0.64 -6.72 -17.36
CA PRO A 60 0.24 -6.13 -16.08
C PRO A 60 0.22 -4.61 -16.28
N LYS A 61 -0.92 -3.97 -16.05
CA LYS A 61 -1.08 -2.52 -16.12
C LYS A 61 -0.21 -1.93 -15.02
N SER A 62 1.05 -1.67 -15.33
CA SER A 62 1.89 -0.83 -14.51
C SER A 62 1.17 0.52 -14.44
N LYS A 63 1.19 1.13 -13.25
CA LYS A 63 0.82 2.52 -13.08
C LYS A 63 1.85 3.35 -13.86
N VAL A 64 1.62 3.52 -15.16
CA VAL A 64 2.17 4.62 -15.93
C VAL A 64 1.42 5.85 -15.44
N ASP A 65 2.13 6.65 -14.64
CA ASP A 65 1.88 8.09 -14.51
C ASP A 65 2.71 8.76 -15.63
#